data_AF-A0A3Q2V125-F1
#
_entry.id   AF-A0A3Q2V125-F1
#
_cell.length_a   1.000
_cell.length_b   1.000
_cell.length_c   1.000
_cell.angle_alpha   90.00
_cell.angle_beta   90.00
_cell.angle_gamma   90.00
#
_symmetry.space_group_name_H-M   'P 1'
#
loop_
_entity.id
_entity.type
_entity.pdbx_description
1 polymer ?
#
loop_
_entity_poly.entity_id
_entity_poly.type
_entity_poly.pdbx_seq_one_letter_code
_entity_poly.pdbx_strand_id
1 'polypeptide(L)' 'MASPGPGSTTGPVVHLLEARDLVAKDTYMMGLVKGKSDPYATLRVGNIHFKSKTIKENLHPKWNEVYEVG' A
#
# COMPACT_ATOMS: atom_id res chain seq x y z
N MET A 1 23.15 28.57 -9.41
CA MET A 1 22.56 27.29 -8.97
C MET A 1 23.15 26.21 -9.86
N ALA A 2 23.92 25.28 -9.31
CA ALA A 2 24.59 24.25 -10.12
C ALA A 2 23.58 23.20 -10.61
N SER A 3 23.63 22.85 -11.89
CA SER A 3 22.84 21.75 -12.46
C SER A 3 23.17 20.42 -11.75
N PRO A 4 22.20 19.51 -11.56
CA PRO A 4 22.50 18.18 -11.08
C PRO A 4 23.37 17.45 -12.10
N GLY A 5 24.43 16.79 -11.63
CA GLY A 5 25.33 16.01 -12.48
C GLY A 5 24.66 14.76 -13.08
N PRO A 6 25.26 14.14 -14.11
CA PRO A 6 24.78 12.89 -14.70
C PRO A 6 24.88 11.77 -13.67
N GLY A 7 23.75 11.42 -13.06
CA GLY A 7 23.66 10.45 -11.96
C GLY A 7 22.54 10.74 -10.95
N SER A 8 21.92 11.93 -10.99
CA SER A 8 20.77 12.25 -10.13
C SER A 8 19.45 12.09 -10.89
N THR A 9 19.02 10.86 -11.11
CA THR A 9 17.62 10.57 -11.40
C THR A 9 17.01 10.01 -10.12
N THR A 10 16.54 10.89 -9.24
CA THR A 10 15.54 10.46 -8.25
C THR A 10 14.29 10.09 -9.04
N GLY A 11 14.14 8.80 -9.31
CA GLY A 11 12.95 8.28 -9.97
C GLY A 11 11.67 8.60 -9.16
N PRO A 12 10.49 8.34 -9.72
CA PRO A 12 9.23 8.57 -9.02
C PRO A 12 9.21 7.87 -7.66
N VAL A 13 8.78 8.59 -6.63
CA VAL A 13 8.60 8.04 -5.28
C VAL A 13 7.10 7.96 -4.99
N VAL A 14 6.65 6.80 -4.53
CA VAL A 14 5.27 6.58 -4.12
C VAL A 14 5.19 6.42 -2.61
N HIS A 15 4.46 7.32 -1.96
CA HIS A 15 4.12 7.24 -0.55
C HIS A 15 2.76 6.55 -0.40
N LEU A 16 2.77 5.30 0.05
CA LEU A 16 1.55 4.56 0.38
C LEU A 16 1.20 4.82 1.84
N LEU A 17 0.28 5.75 2.07
CA LEU A 17 -0.10 6.22 3.40
C LEU A 17 -1.11 5.29 4.07
N GLU A 18 -2.39 5.46 3.77
CA GLU A 18 -3.50 4.81 4.46
C GLU A 18 -4.73 4.67 3.55
N ALA A 19 -5.66 3.82 3.96
CA ALA A 19 -7.02 3.76 3.44
C ALA A 19 -8.03 3.85 4.59
N ARG A 20 -9.29 4.16 4.27
CA ARG A 20 -10.36 4.30 5.25
C ARG A 20 -11.64 3.66 4.73
N ASP A 21 -12.47 3.21 5.66
CA ASP A 21 -13.81 2.69 5.40
C ASP A 21 -13.82 1.52 4.39
N LEU A 22 -12.80 0.66 4.45
CA LEU A 22 -12.73 -0.52 3.60
C LEU A 22 -13.88 -1.47 3.93
N VAL A 23 -14.35 -2.17 2.90
CA VAL A 23 -15.43 -3.15 3.07
C VAL A 23 -14.93 -4.33 3.88
N ALA A 24 -15.61 -4.61 4.98
CA ALA A 24 -15.49 -5.87 5.69
C ALA A 24 -15.99 -7.02 4.81
N LYS A 25 -15.05 -7.82 4.27
CA LYS A 25 -15.32 -9.01 3.47
C LYS A 25 -15.21 -10.32 4.25
N ASP A 26 -14.60 -10.28 5.43
CA ASP A 26 -14.32 -11.47 6.23
C ASP A 26 -15.50 -11.74 7.16
N THR A 27 -15.72 -13.00 7.50
CA THR A 27 -16.79 -13.42 8.43
C THR A 27 -16.28 -14.49 9.38
N TYR A 28 -16.62 -14.38 10.66
CA TYR A 28 -16.34 -15.38 11.68
C TYR A 28 -17.58 -16.23 11.97
N MET A 29 -17.40 -17.33 12.70
CA MET A 29 -18.47 -18.25 13.12
C MET A 29 -19.36 -18.70 11.96
N MET A 30 -18.77 -19.28 10.91
CA MET A 30 -19.50 -19.77 9.72
C MET A 30 -20.43 -18.73 9.08
N GLY A 31 -20.06 -17.44 9.10
CA GLY A 31 -20.84 -16.37 8.48
C GLY A 31 -21.76 -15.60 9.42
N LEU A 32 -21.85 -15.99 10.70
CA LEU A 32 -22.76 -15.37 11.67
C LEU A 32 -22.28 -14.01 12.18
N VAL A 33 -20.96 -13.76 12.18
CA VAL A 33 -20.37 -12.52 12.67
C VAL A 33 -19.55 -11.86 11.58
N LYS A 34 -19.84 -10.60 11.26
CA LYS A 34 -19.06 -9.84 10.28
C LYS A 34 -17.69 -9.53 10.87
N GLY A 35 -16.65 -10.02 10.20
CA GLY A 35 -15.27 -9.72 10.55
C GLY A 35 -14.76 -8.47 9.88
N LYS A 36 -13.48 -8.16 10.09
CA LYS A 36 -12.77 -7.11 9.35
C LYS A 36 -11.83 -7.77 8.38
N SER A 37 -11.58 -7.13 7.25
CA SER A 37 -10.62 -7.65 6.29
C SER A 37 -9.17 -7.42 6.71
N ASP A 38 -8.29 -8.18 6.08
CA ASP A 38 -6.83 -8.08 6.18
C ASP A 38 -6.26 -7.34 4.94
N PRO A 39 -6.39 -6.01 4.82
CA PRO A 39 -6.03 -5.30 3.59
C PRO A 39 -4.52 -5.23 3.32
N TYR A 40 -4.20 -5.21 2.03
CA TYR A 40 -2.91 -4.83 1.45
C TYR A 40 -3.15 -4.05 0.15
N ALA A 41 -2.16 -3.30 -0.31
CA ALA A 41 -2.16 -2.62 -1.60
C ALA A 41 -1.13 -3.24 -2.55
N THR A 42 -1.43 -3.21 -3.85
CA THR A 42 -0.48 -3.51 -4.91
C THR A 42 -0.23 -2.27 -5.74
N LEU A 43 1.03 -1.91 -5.95
CA LEU A 43 1.44 -0.80 -6.78
C LEU A 43 2.13 -1.33 -8.04
N ARG A 44 1.80 -0.76 -9.19
CA ARG A 44 2.45 -1.05 -10.47
C ARG A 44 2.92 0.25 -11.13
N VAL A 45 4.20 0.34 -11.43
CA VAL A 45 4.76 1.45 -12.23
C VAL A 45 5.57 0.84 -13.37
N GLY A 46 5.04 0.94 -14.60
CA GLY A 46 5.56 0.22 -15.74
C GLY A 46 5.57 -1.30 -15.52
N ASN A 47 6.78 -1.88 -15.50
CA ASN A 47 7.03 -3.30 -15.28
C ASN A 47 7.39 -3.63 -13.82
N ILE A 48 7.45 -2.63 -12.95
CA ILE A 48 7.78 -2.81 -11.53
C ILE A 48 6.49 -3.02 -10.73
N HIS A 49 6.50 -4.02 -9.85
CA HIS A 49 5.41 -4.35 -8.96
C HIS A 49 5.87 -4.33 -7.50
N PHE A 50 5.07 -3.68 -6.65
CA PHE A 50 5.22 -3.73 -5.20
C PHE A 50 3.94 -4.22 -4.55
N LYS A 51 4.10 -4.91 -3.42
CA LYS A 51 2.99 -5.32 -2.55
C LYS A 51 3.30 -4.83 -1.15
N SER A 52 2.34 -4.15 -0.54
CA SER A 52 2.47 -3.68 0.84
C SER A 52 2.38 -4.83 1.84
N LYS A 53 2.70 -4.54 3.09
CA LYS A 53 2.33 -5.43 4.20
C LYS A 53 0.82 -5.59 4.25
N THR A 54 0.39 -6.79 4.63
CA THR A 54 -0.99 -7.06 5.04
C THR A 54 -1.18 -6.60 6.47
N ILE A 55 -2.19 -5.76 6.71
CA ILE A 55 -2.57 -5.32 8.06
C ILE A 55 -3.80 -6.13 8.46
N LYS A 56 -3.72 -6.84 9.59
CA LYS A 56 -4.81 -7.73 10.02
C LYS A 56 -5.99 -6.97 10.60
N GLU A 57 -7.20 -7.45 10.28
CA GLU A 57 -8.48 -7.10 10.85
C GLU A 57 -8.69 -5.58 10.98
N ASN A 58 -8.42 -4.83 9.91
CA ASN A 58 -8.44 -3.38 9.96
C ASN A 58 -9.03 -2.77 8.70
N LEU A 59 -10.14 -2.03 8.84
CA LEU A 59 -10.80 -1.34 7.72
C LEU A 59 -10.24 0.07 7.49
N HIS A 60 -9.32 0.52 8.33
CA HIS A 60 -8.60 1.80 8.23
C HIS A 60 -7.08 1.57 8.32
N PRO A 61 -6.50 0.78 7.39
CA PRO A 61 -5.09 0.45 7.42
C PRO A 61 -4.21 1.68 7.22
N LYS A 62 -3.11 1.74 7.97
CA LYS A 62 -2.01 2.70 7.74
C LYS A 62 -0.75 1.91 7.43
N TRP A 63 -0.29 1.97 6.18
CA TRP A 63 0.93 1.31 5.73
C TRP A 63 2.15 2.17 5.99
N ASN A 64 2.07 3.46 5.67
CA ASN A 64 3.21 4.39 5.74
C ASN A 64 4.47 3.82 5.08
N GLU A 65 4.30 3.21 3.91
CA GLU A 65 5.37 2.62 3.11
C GLU A 65 5.80 3.59 2.00
N VAL A 66 7.08 3.55 1.63
CA VAL A 66 7.66 4.37 0.55
C VAL A 66 8.30 3.45 -0.47
N TYR A 67 7.96 3.63 -1.74
CA TYR A 67 8.54 2.87 -2.85
C TYR A 67 9.23 3.82 -3.83
N GLU A 68 10.52 3.59 -4.07
CA GLU A 68 11.27 4.27 -5.11
C GLU A 68 11.17 3.47 -6.41
N VAL A 69 10.77 4.13 -7.49
CA VAL A 69 10.67 3.52 -8.82
C VAL A 69 11.94 3.90 -9.60
N GLY A 70 12.83 2.92 -9.75
CA GLY A 70 14.07 3.03 -10.54
C GLY A 70 13.93 2.61 -11.99
#